data_AF-A0A8D8UEA7-F1
#
_entry.id   AF-A0A8D8UEA7-F1
#
_cell.length_a   1.000
_cell.length_b   1.000
_cell.length_c   1.000
_cell.angle_alpha   90.00
_cell.angle_beta   90.00
_cell.angle_gamma   90.00
#
_symmetry.space_group_name_H-M   'P 1'
#
loop_
_entity.id
_entity.type
_entity.pdbx_description
1 polymer ?
#
loop_
_entity_poly.entity_id
_entity_poly.type
_entity_poly.pdbx_seq_one_letter_code
_entity_poly.pdbx_strand_id
1 'polypeptide(L)'
;MADQAWNILTEYYNPSMIYYFLHTNNPLLCSPEERKEQLWKESLQPDPPPDLKENPATGFYLPYTTWRSINRLRTGVSRCRENLVRWGYAEEEEDNKCDCGEIQTHNHLLYCGQLELEEPCTQEDVMQANPKAIHVANFWKFKI
;
A
#
# COMPACT_ATOMS: atom_id res chain seq x y z
N MET A 1 22.93 0.92 -37.81
CA MET A 1 21.95 0.44 -36.81
C MET A 1 22.16 0.99 -35.39
N ALA A 2 23.15 1.87 -35.15
CA ALA A 2 23.30 2.58 -33.88
C ALA A 2 22.61 3.97 -33.86
N ASP A 3 22.36 4.57 -35.04
CA ASP A 3 21.81 5.93 -35.15
C ASP A 3 20.30 6.04 -34.91
N GLN A 4 19.54 4.94 -34.99
CA GLN A 4 18.10 4.98 -34.74
C GLN A 4 17.75 4.98 -33.24
N ALA A 5 18.64 4.49 -32.37
CA ALA A 5 18.40 4.48 -30.92
C ALA A 5 18.60 5.87 -30.28
N TRP A 6 19.51 6.69 -30.84
CA TRP A 6 19.73 8.06 -30.37
C TRP A 6 18.59 9.00 -30.71
N ASN A 7 17.91 8.81 -31.85
CA ASN A 7 16.82 9.67 -32.29
C ASN A 7 15.51 9.47 -31.51
N ILE A 8 15.28 8.29 -30.91
CA ILE A 8 14.07 8.02 -30.10
C ILE A 8 14.15 8.68 -28.72
N LEU A 9 15.36 8.85 -28.17
CA LEU A 9 15.55 9.48 -26.86
C LEU A 9 15.38 11.00 -26.91
N THR A 10 15.54 11.64 -28.07
CA THR A 10 15.45 13.09 -28.23
C THR A 10 14.03 13.62 -28.45
N GLU A 11 13.08 12.79 -28.88
CA GLU A 11 11.69 13.23 -29.13
C GLU A 11 10.79 13.22 -27.88
N TYR A 12 11.16 12.49 -26.83
CA TYR A 12 10.30 12.30 -25.64
C TYR A 12 10.88 12.83 -24.32
N TYR A 13 12.13 13.29 -24.30
CA TYR A 13 12.77 13.75 -23.07
C TYR A 13 12.97 15.26 -23.04
N ASN A 14 12.33 15.91 -22.06
CA ASN A 14 12.57 17.30 -21.73
C ASN A 14 14.06 17.49 -21.38
N PRO A 15 14.83 18.30 -22.13
CA PRO A 15 16.27 18.52 -21.92
C PRO A 15 16.61 18.98 -20.49
N SER A 16 15.68 19.71 -19.86
CA SER A 16 15.86 20.19 -18.49
C SER A 16 15.80 19.07 -17.44
N MET A 17 15.07 17.97 -17.68
CA MET A 17 15.07 16.79 -16.80
C MET A 17 16.35 15.98 -16.91
N ILE A 18 16.90 15.82 -18.12
CA ILE A 18 18.21 15.14 -18.31
C ILE A 18 19.32 15.95 -17.64
N TYR A 19 19.34 17.26 -17.83
CA TYR A 19 20.32 18.15 -17.21
C TYR A 19 20.24 18.13 -15.68
N TYR A 20 19.01 18.10 -15.13
CA TYR A 20 18.81 17.97 -13.69
C TYR A 20 19.31 16.63 -13.15
N PHE A 21 18.98 15.52 -13.81
CA PHE A 21 19.40 14.18 -13.41
C PHE A 21 20.93 14.01 -13.41
N LEU A 22 21.61 14.51 -14.45
CA LEU A 22 23.07 14.39 -14.57
C LEU A 22 23.82 15.24 -13.53
N HIS A 23 23.21 16.32 -13.04
CA HIS A 23 23.84 17.23 -12.09
C HIS A 23 23.42 17.02 -10.63
N THR A 24 22.41 16.19 -10.40
CA THR A 24 21.97 15.81 -9.04
C THR A 24 22.52 14.47 -8.58
N ASN A 25 22.93 13.61 -9.51
CA ASN A 25 23.46 12.30 -9.17
C ASN A 25 24.98 12.29 -9.21
N ASN A 26 25.59 11.90 -8.09
CA ASN A 26 27.03 11.67 -8.04
C ASN A 26 27.37 10.41 -8.85
N PRO A 27 28.49 10.42 -9.62
CA PRO A 27 28.95 9.24 -10.32
C PRO A 27 29.24 8.12 -9.31
N LEU A 28 28.92 6.87 -9.70
CA LEU A 28 29.24 5.72 -8.88
C LEU A 28 30.76 5.62 -8.71
N LEU A 29 31.21 5.52 -7.45
CA LEU A 29 32.62 5.35 -7.11
C LEU A 29 33.08 3.88 -7.21
N CYS A 30 32.12 2.96 -7.38
CA CYS A 30 32.31 1.52 -7.51
C CYS A 30 31.53 0.99 -8.72
N SER A 31 31.69 -0.29 -9.04
CA SER A 31 30.89 -0.92 -10.09
C SER A 31 29.40 -0.94 -9.71
N PRO A 32 28.47 -0.99 -10.68
CA PRO A 32 27.04 -1.09 -10.39
C PRO A 32 26.67 -2.31 -9.52
N GLU A 33 27.38 -3.43 -9.68
CA GLU A 33 27.16 -4.65 -8.91
C GLU A 33 27.56 -4.47 -7.44
N GLU A 34 28.72 -3.88 -7.18
CA GLU A 34 29.18 -3.55 -5.82
C GLU A 34 28.26 -2.54 -5.14
N ARG A 35 27.79 -1.51 -5.87
CA ARG A 35 26.83 -0.55 -5.33
C ARG A 35 25.51 -1.21 -4.95
N LYS A 36 25.03 -2.13 -5.78
CA LYS A 36 23.80 -2.90 -5.52
C LYS A 36 23.96 -3.77 -4.27
N GLU A 37 25.08 -4.46 -4.13
CA GLU A 37 25.38 -5.27 -2.95
C GLU A 37 25.51 -4.40 -1.68
N GLN A 38 26.14 -3.23 -1.78
CA GLN A 38 26.24 -2.28 -0.68
C GLN A 38 24.87 -1.76 -0.25
N LEU A 39 24.03 -1.33 -1.19
CA LEU A 39 22.66 -0.88 -0.90
C LEU A 39 21.82 -1.99 -0.27
N TRP A 40 21.99 -3.23 -0.73
CA TRP A 40 21.37 -4.39 -0.10
C TRP A 40 21.85 -4.55 1.35
N LYS A 41 23.15 -4.53 1.61
CA LYS A 41 23.73 -4.58 2.96
C LYS A 41 23.27 -3.42 3.85
N GLU A 42 23.16 -2.21 3.31
CA GLU A 42 22.65 -1.03 4.02
C GLU A 42 21.15 -1.17 4.33
N SER A 43 20.37 -1.78 3.43
CA SER A 43 18.94 -2.09 3.65
C SER A 43 18.70 -3.23 4.65
N LEU A 44 19.73 -4.05 4.91
CA LEU A 44 19.70 -5.12 5.90
C LEU A 44 19.88 -4.63 7.34
N GLN A 45 19.80 -3.33 7.63
CA GLN A 45 19.52 -2.87 9.01
C GLN A 45 18.31 -3.68 9.49
N PRO A 46 18.49 -4.69 10.36
CA PRO A 46 17.42 -5.61 10.60
C PRO A 46 16.42 -4.85 11.45
N ASP A 47 15.22 -4.63 10.90
CA ASP A 47 14.05 -4.61 11.77
C ASP A 47 14.20 -5.84 12.67
N PRO A 48 14.11 -5.69 14.00
CA PRO A 48 14.22 -6.83 14.89
C PRO A 48 13.28 -7.92 14.36
N PRO A 49 13.75 -9.18 14.26
CA PRO A 49 12.93 -10.25 13.73
C PRO A 49 11.59 -10.18 14.46
N PRO A 50 10.46 -10.21 13.72
CA PRO A 50 9.16 -10.05 14.33
C PRO A 50 9.06 -11.07 15.45
N ASP A 51 8.79 -10.60 16.67
CA ASP A 51 8.62 -11.45 17.84
C ASP A 51 7.53 -12.48 17.49
N LEU A 52 7.95 -13.72 17.25
CA LEU A 52 7.08 -14.83 16.90
C LEU A 52 6.32 -15.23 18.16
N LYS A 53 5.42 -14.37 18.62
CA LYS A 53 4.50 -14.70 19.69
C LYS A 53 3.60 -15.80 19.17
N GLU A 54 3.66 -16.98 19.79
CA GLU A 54 2.73 -18.10 19.54
C GLU A 54 1.28 -17.75 19.91
N ASN A 55 1.05 -16.56 20.48
CA ASN A 55 -0.28 -16.08 20.82
C ASN A 55 -1.06 -15.77 19.54
N PRO A 56 -2.28 -16.33 19.39
CA PRO A 56 -3.13 -16.01 18.26
C PRO A 56 -3.44 -14.51 18.27
N ALA A 57 -3.49 -13.91 17.08
CA ALA A 57 -3.81 -12.49 16.94
C ALA A 57 -5.16 -12.17 17.60
N THR A 58 -5.29 -10.97 18.17
CA THR A 58 -6.52 -10.55 18.84
C THR A 58 -7.72 -10.70 17.90
N GLY A 59 -8.84 -11.22 18.41
CA GLY A 59 -10.04 -11.50 17.62
C GLY A 59 -10.01 -12.83 16.85
N PHE A 60 -9.09 -13.76 17.12
CA PHE A 60 -9.05 -15.09 16.48
C PHE A 60 -10.33 -15.92 16.65
N TYR A 61 -11.10 -15.66 17.71
CA TYR A 61 -12.37 -16.33 18.02
C TYR A 61 -13.57 -15.80 17.22
N LEU A 62 -13.38 -14.73 16.44
CA LEU A 62 -14.45 -14.12 15.65
C LEU A 62 -14.84 -15.00 14.47
N PRO A 63 -16.08 -14.86 13.95
CA PRO A 63 -16.48 -15.55 12.73
C PRO A 63 -15.48 -15.30 11.60
N TYR A 64 -15.21 -16.33 10.79
CA TYR A 64 -14.18 -16.29 9.76
C TYR A 64 -14.23 -15.05 8.86
N THR A 65 -15.43 -14.63 8.44
CA THR A 65 -15.61 -13.44 7.58
C THR A 65 -15.18 -12.15 8.26
N THR A 66 -15.48 -12.01 9.55
CA THR A 66 -15.12 -10.85 10.36
C THR A 66 -13.63 -10.86 10.67
N TRP A 67 -13.10 -12.02 11.09
CA TRP A 67 -11.66 -12.21 11.31
C TRP A 67 -10.83 -11.92 10.05
N ARG A 68 -11.25 -12.43 8.88
CA ARG A 68 -10.60 -12.14 7.59
C ARG A 68 -10.60 -10.65 7.29
N SER A 69 -11.73 -9.98 7.49
CA SER A 69 -11.84 -8.54 7.25
C SER A 69 -10.92 -7.73 8.17
N ILE A 70 -10.85 -8.07 9.46
CA ILE A 70 -9.92 -7.43 10.41
C ILE A 70 -8.47 -7.60 9.94
N ASN A 71 -8.06 -8.80 9.55
CA ASN A 71 -6.69 -9.03 9.11
C ASN A 71 -6.35 -8.25 7.82
N ARG A 72 -7.31 -8.09 6.90
CA ARG A 72 -7.11 -7.21 5.73
C ARG A 72 -6.91 -5.75 6.13
N LEU A 73 -7.66 -5.27 7.12
CA LEU A 73 -7.47 -3.93 7.68
C LEU A 73 -6.11 -3.79 8.39
N ARG A 74 -5.62 -4.82 9.07
CA ARG A 74 -4.29 -4.79 9.72
C ARG A 74 -3.13 -4.62 8.74
N THR A 75 -3.21 -5.29 7.59
CA THR A 75 -2.09 -5.36 6.65
C THR A 75 -1.82 -4.09 5.86
N GLY A 76 -2.72 -3.09 5.88
CA GLY A 76 -2.58 -1.92 5.00
C GLY A 76 -2.92 -2.19 3.53
N VAL A 77 -3.13 -3.45 3.15
CA VAL A 77 -3.34 -3.89 1.76
C VAL A 77 -4.61 -4.72 1.66
N SER A 78 -5.75 -4.05 1.69
CA SER A 78 -7.08 -4.65 1.53
C SER A 78 -7.53 -4.66 0.06
N ARG A 79 -8.65 -5.31 -0.25
CA ARG A 79 -9.31 -5.18 -1.57
C ARG A 79 -10.15 -3.90 -1.64
N CYS A 80 -9.63 -2.78 -1.16
CA CYS A 80 -10.27 -1.48 -1.40
C CYS A 80 -10.30 -1.19 -2.90
N ARG A 81 -11.29 -0.41 -3.36
CA ARG A 81 -11.50 -0.15 -4.78
C ARG A 81 -10.28 0.50 -5.45
N GLU A 82 -9.56 1.38 -4.76
CA GLU A 82 -8.29 1.93 -5.25
C GLU A 82 -7.25 0.84 -5.57
N ASN A 83 -7.11 -0.18 -4.72
CA ASN A 83 -6.21 -1.31 -5.00
C ASN A 83 -6.76 -2.19 -6.14
N LEU A 84 -8.07 -2.39 -6.24
CA LEU A 84 -8.66 -3.18 -7.32
C LEU A 84 -8.41 -2.55 -8.69
N VAL A 85 -8.57 -1.23 -8.84
CA VAL A 85 -8.21 -0.50 -10.08
C VAL A 85 -6.72 -0.66 -10.35
N ARG A 86 -5.87 -0.43 -9.33
CA ARG A 86 -4.40 -0.56 -9.46
C ARG A 86 -3.96 -1.95 -9.91
N TRP A 87 -4.69 -2.99 -9.51
CA TRP A 87 -4.40 -4.38 -9.87
C TRP A 87 -5.11 -4.84 -11.15
N GLY A 88 -5.88 -3.97 -11.82
CA GLY A 88 -6.59 -4.30 -13.06
C GLY A 88 -7.81 -5.21 -12.85
N TYR A 89 -8.37 -5.28 -11.64
CA TYR A 89 -9.62 -5.98 -11.35
C TYR A 89 -10.87 -5.10 -11.51
N ALA A 90 -10.67 -3.80 -11.75
CA ALA A 90 -11.69 -2.84 -12.11
C ALA A 90 -11.17 -2.03 -13.31
N GLU A 91 -12.02 -1.83 -14.31
CA GLU A 91 -11.62 -1.34 -15.63
C GLU A 91 -11.68 0.19 -15.73
N GLU A 92 -12.52 0.85 -14.93
CA GLU A 92 -12.73 2.30 -15.00
C GLU A 92 -12.19 3.01 -13.75
N GLU A 93 -11.64 4.22 -13.90
CA GLU A 93 -11.17 5.02 -12.76
C GLU A 93 -12.31 5.40 -11.81
N GLU A 94 -13.54 5.52 -12.32
CA GLU A 94 -14.74 5.79 -11.52
C GLU A 94 -15.09 4.63 -10.58
N ASP A 95 -14.59 3.42 -10.86
CA ASP A 95 -14.74 2.25 -9.99
C ASP A 95 -13.94 2.39 -8.69
N ASN A 96 -13.03 3.37 -8.56
CA ASN A 96 -12.25 3.57 -7.33
C ASN A 96 -13.04 4.23 -6.18
N LYS A 97 -14.21 4.80 -6.45
CA LYS A 97 -15.01 5.54 -5.46
C LYS A 97 -15.80 4.60 -4.58
N CYS A 98 -15.94 4.89 -3.30
CA CYS A 98 -16.86 4.25 -2.37
C CYS A 98 -18.31 4.67 -2.65
N ASP A 99 -19.29 3.94 -2.12
CA ASP A 99 -20.71 4.27 -2.22
C ASP A 99 -21.04 5.61 -1.51
N CYS A 100 -20.15 6.11 -0.65
CA CYS A 100 -20.26 7.45 -0.05
C CYS A 100 -19.75 8.59 -0.95
N GLY A 101 -19.19 8.28 -2.13
CA GLY A 101 -18.70 9.24 -3.12
C GLY A 101 -17.21 9.60 -3.02
N GLU A 102 -16.52 9.26 -1.93
CA GLU A 102 -15.06 9.46 -1.79
C GLU A 102 -14.26 8.32 -2.43
N ILE A 103 -12.98 8.56 -2.77
CA ILE A 103 -12.09 7.49 -3.22
C ILE A 103 -11.90 6.47 -2.09
N GLN A 104 -12.17 5.20 -2.36
CA GLN A 104 -12.03 4.12 -1.38
C GLN A 104 -10.57 3.68 -1.29
N THR A 105 -9.77 4.48 -0.58
CA THR A 105 -8.41 4.13 -0.16
C THR A 105 -8.44 3.15 1.01
N HIS A 106 -7.29 2.60 1.41
CA HIS A 106 -7.21 1.78 2.62
C HIS A 106 -7.65 2.55 3.87
N ASN A 107 -7.16 3.78 4.05
CA ASN A 107 -7.50 4.62 5.21
C ASN A 107 -9.00 4.94 5.25
N HIS A 108 -9.61 5.19 4.09
CA HIS A 108 -11.05 5.45 3.98
C HIS A 108 -11.90 4.34 4.61
N LEU A 109 -11.45 3.08 4.58
CA LEU A 109 -12.17 1.97 5.22
C LEU A 109 -12.35 2.15 6.73
N LEU A 110 -11.52 2.97 7.38
CA LEU A 110 -11.56 3.19 8.83
C LEU A 110 -12.45 4.38 9.26
N TYR A 111 -12.72 5.32 8.34
CA TYR A 111 -13.46 6.56 8.64
C TYR A 111 -14.63 6.84 7.68
N CYS A 112 -14.96 5.91 6.77
CA CYS A 112 -16.07 6.06 5.84
C CYS A 112 -17.35 6.52 6.54
N GLY A 113 -18.00 7.57 6.02
CA GLY A 113 -19.23 8.13 6.60
C GLY A 113 -20.40 7.15 6.70
N GLN A 114 -20.38 6.04 5.95
CA GLN A 114 -21.39 4.99 6.01
C GLN A 114 -21.20 4.03 7.21
N LEU A 115 -20.11 4.15 7.95
CA LEU A 115 -19.85 3.34 9.14
C LEU A 115 -20.69 3.79 10.34
N GLU A 116 -21.22 5.00 10.33
CA GLU A 116 -22.05 5.56 11.42
C GLU A 116 -21.36 5.48 12.79
N LEU A 117 -20.06 5.79 12.83
CA LEU A 117 -19.28 5.86 14.06
C LEU A 117 -19.17 7.31 14.54
N GLU A 118 -19.31 7.53 15.86
CA GLU A 118 -19.10 8.85 16.49
C GLU A 118 -17.66 9.34 16.31
N GLU A 119 -16.71 8.42 16.38
CA GLU A 119 -15.29 8.67 16.16
C GLU A 119 -14.72 7.70 15.11
N PRO A 120 -13.80 8.18 14.24
CA PRO A 120 -13.09 7.30 13.31
C PRO A 120 -12.45 6.10 14.00
N CYS A 121 -12.44 4.97 13.29
CA CYS A 121 -11.64 3.83 13.67
C CYS A 121 -10.17 4.13 13.38
N THR A 122 -9.28 3.75 14.30
CA THR A 122 -7.84 3.91 14.13
C THR A 122 -7.19 2.58 13.82
N GLN A 123 -5.93 2.61 13.35
CA GLN A 123 -5.18 1.38 13.15
C GLN A 123 -4.97 0.62 14.47
N GLU A 124 -4.81 1.32 15.60
CA GLU A 124 -4.69 0.70 16.92
C GLU A 124 -5.96 -0.06 17.30
N ASP A 125 -7.14 0.51 17.05
CA ASP A 125 -8.42 -0.17 17.26
C ASP A 125 -8.47 -1.51 16.50
N VAL A 126 -8.00 -1.51 15.24
CA VAL A 126 -7.93 -2.69 14.37
C VAL A 126 -6.91 -3.72 14.89
N MET A 127 -5.76 -3.27 15.40
CA MET A 127 -4.76 -4.15 16.01
C MET A 127 -5.34 -4.85 17.24
N GLN A 128 -6.06 -4.12 18.10
CA GLN A 128 -6.69 -4.66 19.31
C GLN A 128 -7.98 -5.46 19.04
N ALA A 129 -8.49 -5.46 17.80
CA ALA A 129 -9.78 -6.06 17.44
C ALA A 129 -10.89 -5.67 18.44
N ASN A 130 -10.91 -4.41 18.85
CA ASN A 130 -11.88 -3.91 19.80
C ASN A 130 -13.28 -3.77 19.16
N PRO A 131 -14.34 -3.42 19.92
CA PRO A 131 -15.68 -3.31 19.37
C PRO A 131 -15.80 -2.37 18.16
N LYS A 132 -15.06 -1.26 18.13
CA LYS A 132 -15.03 -0.30 17.01
C LYS A 132 -14.46 -0.98 15.76
N ALA A 133 -13.35 -1.69 15.87
CA ALA A 133 -12.78 -2.45 14.77
C ALA A 133 -13.65 -3.61 14.31
N ILE A 134 -14.32 -4.31 15.22
CA ILE A 134 -15.26 -5.38 14.89
C ILE A 134 -16.44 -4.82 14.09
N HIS A 135 -16.95 -3.64 14.45
CA HIS A 135 -18.00 -2.94 13.70
C HIS A 135 -17.57 -2.64 12.26
N VAL A 136 -16.41 -2.00 12.11
CA VAL A 136 -15.83 -1.71 10.78
C VAL A 136 -15.62 -2.99 9.98
N ALA A 137 -15.06 -4.04 10.58
CA ALA A 137 -14.85 -5.31 9.92
C ALA A 137 -16.15 -5.99 9.50
N ASN A 138 -17.22 -5.89 10.31
CA ASN A 138 -18.52 -6.44 9.96
C ASN A 138 -19.17 -5.70 8.80
N PHE A 139 -18.98 -4.38 8.70
CA PHE A 139 -19.46 -3.58 7.58
C PHE A 139 -18.76 -4.00 6.27
N TRP A 140 -17.44 -4.23 6.31
CA TRP A 140 -16.65 -4.52 5.12
C TRP A 140 -16.48 -6.01 4.77
N LYS A 141 -16.90 -6.97 5.62
CA LYS A 141 -16.56 -8.40 5.50
C LYS A 141 -16.84 -9.09 4.16
N PHE A 142 -17.79 -8.58 3.39
CA PHE A 142 -18.15 -9.08 2.06
C PHE A 142 -17.72 -8.15 0.91
N LYS A 143 -17.15 -7.00 1.23
CA LYS A 143 -16.70 -5.97 0.29
C LYS A 143 -15.19 -5.95 0.12
N ILE A 144 -14.40 -6.28 1.17
CA ILE A 144 -12.94 -6.16 1.16
C ILE A 144 -12.15 -7.45 1.34
#